data_AF-A0A6J1WAF8-F1
#
_entry.id   AF-A0A6J1WAF8-F1
#
_cell.length_a   1.000
_cell.length_b   1.000
_cell.length_c   1.000
_cell.angle_alpha   90.00
_cell.angle_beta   90.00
_cell.angle_gamma   90.00
#
_symmetry.space_group_name_H-M   'P 1'
#
loop_
_entity.id
_entity.type
_entity.pdbx_description
1 polymer ?
#
loop_
_entity_poly.entity_id
_entity_poly.type
_entity_poly.pdbx_seq_one_letter_code
_entity_poly.pdbx_strand_id
1 'polypeptide(L)'
;MMGPGIMDAVVADLKVFGLDFAEGEDQDAIAEKLEEICMTGWVSKSELGNELVAFAMRKEALLLTLENLLTFEHEMVSKKLTKPSRKKDGRWSNTGDIGSVQDSMEVDEEEEDLLDTYASPSKVSG
;
A
#
# COMPACT_ATOMS: atom_id res chain seq x y z
N MET A 1 13.30 -13.18 -3.36
CA MET A 1 12.51 -14.42 -3.23
C MET A 1 12.13 -14.57 -1.76
N MET A 2 10.84 -14.43 -1.42
CA MET A 2 10.39 -14.77 -0.08
C MET A 2 10.66 -16.25 0.16
N GLY A 3 11.11 -16.62 1.36
CA GLY A 3 11.24 -18.03 1.71
C GLY A 3 9.85 -18.67 1.74
N PRO A 4 9.68 -19.91 1.26
CA PRO A 4 8.37 -20.54 1.12
C PRO A 4 7.52 -20.53 2.42
N GLY A 5 8.15 -20.64 3.59
CA GLY A 5 7.42 -20.63 4.87
C GLY A 5 6.89 -19.26 5.34
N ILE A 6 7.18 -18.18 4.62
CA ILE A 6 6.73 -16.83 4.97
C ILE A 6 5.25 -16.65 4.65
N MET A 7 4.85 -17.04 3.45
CA MET A 7 3.47 -16.87 3.00
C MET A 7 2.54 -17.83 3.76
N ASP A 8 3.03 -19.03 4.04
CA ASP A 8 2.35 -20.00 4.90
C ASP A 8 2.00 -19.42 6.27
N ALA A 9 2.91 -18.62 6.86
CA ALA A 9 2.67 -17.96 8.14
C ALA A 9 1.58 -16.88 8.03
N VAL A 10 1.60 -16.07 6.97
CA VAL A 10 0.55 -15.06 6.72
C VAL A 10 -0.82 -15.74 6.54
N VAL A 11 -0.89 -16.79 5.72
CA VAL A 11 -2.11 -17.57 5.50
C VAL A 11 -2.61 -18.21 6.80
N ALA A 12 -1.70 -18.75 7.61
CA ALA A 12 -2.05 -19.31 8.93
C ALA A 12 -2.62 -18.23 9.86
N ASP A 13 -2.04 -17.03 9.89
CA ASP A 13 -2.54 -15.91 10.68
C ASP A 13 -3.94 -15.47 10.21
N LEU A 14 -4.15 -15.35 8.90
CA LEU A 14 -5.46 -14.98 8.33
C LEU A 14 -6.57 -15.98 8.73
N LYS A 15 -6.24 -17.28 8.75
CA LYS A 15 -7.17 -18.33 9.19
C LYS A 15 -7.59 -18.19 10.64
N VAL A 16 -6.75 -17.66 11.53
CA VAL A 16 -7.11 -17.38 12.94
C VAL A 16 -8.28 -16.39 13.02
N PHE A 17 -8.38 -15.48 12.06
CA PHE A 17 -9.46 -14.49 11.96
C PHE A 17 -10.65 -14.96 11.09
N GLY A 18 -10.64 -16.23 10.66
CA GLY A 18 -11.70 -16.80 9.83
C GLY A 18 -11.62 -16.42 8.34
N LEU A 19 -10.49 -15.85 7.89
CA LEU A 19 -10.24 -15.57 6.49
C LEU A 19 -9.56 -16.78 5.84
N ASP A 20 -10.38 -17.64 5.24
CA ASP A 20 -9.91 -18.78 4.45
C ASP A 20 -10.09 -18.52 2.95
N PHE A 21 -9.47 -19.35 2.11
CA PHE A 21 -9.66 -19.31 0.66
C PHE A 21 -11.12 -19.59 0.31
N ALA A 22 -11.68 -18.84 -0.64
CA ALA A 22 -12.99 -19.19 -1.17
C ALA A 22 -12.92 -20.50 -1.96
N GLU A 23 -14.03 -21.26 -1.96
CA GLU A 23 -14.11 -22.50 -2.72
C GLU A 23 -13.95 -22.23 -4.22
N GLY A 24 -13.07 -23.00 -4.87
CA GLY A 24 -12.82 -22.89 -6.31
C GLY A 24 -11.79 -21.82 -6.71
N GLU A 25 -11.25 -21.06 -5.76
CA GLU A 25 -10.12 -20.16 -6.03
C GLU A 25 -8.82 -20.94 -6.23
N ASP A 26 -7.94 -20.39 -7.05
CA ASP A 26 -6.59 -20.88 -7.25
C ASP A 26 -5.70 -20.37 -6.10
N GLN A 27 -5.34 -21.29 -5.19
CA GLN A 27 -4.52 -20.96 -4.02
C GLN A 27 -3.11 -20.50 -4.40
N ASP A 28 -2.55 -21.04 -5.50
CA ASP A 28 -1.23 -20.65 -5.98
C ASP A 28 -1.29 -19.22 -6.52
N ALA A 29 -2.32 -18.89 -7.30
CA ALA A 29 -2.53 -17.52 -7.79
C ALA A 29 -2.76 -16.50 -6.65
N ILE A 30 -3.49 -16.90 -5.60
CA ILE A 30 -3.68 -16.05 -4.41
C ILE A 30 -2.36 -15.87 -3.66
N ALA A 31 -1.57 -16.93 -3.49
CA ALA A 31 -0.26 -16.87 -2.84
C ALA A 31 0.71 -15.97 -3.64
N GLU A 32 0.79 -16.16 -4.97
CA GLU A 32 1.58 -15.30 -5.87
C GLU A 32 1.15 -13.83 -5.73
N LYS A 33 -0.15 -13.56 -5.67
CA LYS A 33 -0.65 -12.18 -5.52
C LYS A 33 -0.27 -11.57 -4.17
N LEU A 34 -0.35 -12.33 -3.08
CA LEU A 34 0.09 -11.87 -1.77
C LEU A 34 1.61 -11.57 -1.75
N GLU A 35 2.42 -12.35 -2.47
CA GLU A 35 3.85 -12.09 -2.62
C GLU A 35 4.11 -10.80 -3.40
N GLU A 36 3.41 -10.60 -4.51
CA GLU A 36 3.47 -9.38 -5.32
C GLU A 36 3.17 -8.13 -4.49
N ILE A 37 2.09 -8.17 -3.70
CA ILE A 37 1.68 -7.06 -2.82
C ILE A 37 2.75 -6.73 -1.77
N CYS A 38 3.50 -7.73 -1.28
CA CYS A 38 4.63 -7.46 -0.40
C CYS A 38 5.83 -6.86 -1.14
N MET A 39 6.10 -7.34 -2.36
CA MET A 39 7.27 -6.93 -3.14
C MET A 39 7.16 -5.50 -3.66
N THR A 40 5.94 -5.02 -3.90
CA THR A 40 5.67 -3.64 -4.32
C THR A 40 5.93 -2.59 -3.23
N GLY A 41 6.16 -3.00 -1.97
CA GLY A 41 6.52 -2.08 -0.88
C GLY A 41 5.36 -1.25 -0.32
N TRP A 42 4.12 -1.51 -0.76
CA TRP A 42 2.94 -0.79 -0.25
C TRP A 42 2.64 -1.11 1.22
N VAL A 43 2.83 -2.37 1.59
CA VAL A 43 2.65 -2.91 2.94
C VAL A 43 3.84 -3.79 3.29
N SER A 44 4.35 -3.67 4.51
CA SER A 44 5.41 -4.56 4.95
C SER A 44 4.87 -5.97 5.19
N LYS A 45 5.74 -6.96 5.05
CA LYS A 45 5.39 -8.36 5.31
C LYS A 45 4.78 -8.58 6.70
N SER A 46 5.31 -7.90 7.73
CA SER A 46 4.79 -7.99 9.11
C SER A 46 3.43 -7.36 9.28
N GLU A 47 3.05 -6.42 8.41
CA GLU A 47 1.77 -5.71 8.47
C GLU A 47 0.73 -6.32 7.54
N LEU A 48 1.12 -7.11 6.52
CA LEU A 48 0.24 -7.65 5.50
C LEU A 48 -0.98 -8.36 6.11
N GLY A 49 -0.76 -9.28 7.05
CA GLY A 49 -1.85 -10.01 7.70
C GLY A 49 -2.82 -9.08 8.44
N ASN A 50 -2.29 -8.11 9.20
CA ASN A 50 -3.11 -7.15 9.95
C ASN A 50 -3.91 -6.22 9.01
N GLU A 51 -3.30 -5.71 7.95
CA GLU A 51 -3.98 -4.85 6.97
C GLU A 51 -5.03 -5.62 6.18
N LEU A 52 -4.79 -6.89 5.83
CA LEU A 52 -5.78 -7.76 5.19
C LEU A 52 -6.97 -8.04 6.10
N VAL A 53 -6.73 -8.34 7.38
CA VAL A 53 -7.82 -8.49 8.36
C VAL A 53 -8.62 -7.19 8.48
N ALA A 54 -7.96 -6.05 8.60
CA ALA A 54 -8.62 -4.75 8.67
C ALA A 54 -9.41 -4.43 7.39
N PHE A 55 -8.90 -4.80 6.22
CA PHE A 55 -9.60 -4.67 4.95
C PHE A 55 -10.84 -5.57 4.90
N ALA A 56 -10.69 -6.85 5.23
CA ALA A 56 -11.76 -7.82 5.25
C ALA A 56 -12.92 -7.39 6.17
N MET A 57 -12.59 -6.89 7.36
CA MET A 57 -13.57 -6.35 8.30
C MET A 57 -14.30 -5.12 7.74
N ARG A 58 -13.60 -4.22 7.02
CA ARG A 58 -14.23 -3.03 6.39
C ARG A 58 -15.12 -3.38 5.21
N LYS A 59 -14.79 -4.45 4.47
CA LYS A 59 -15.53 -4.91 3.30
C LYS A 59 -16.59 -5.96 3.62
N GLU A 60 -16.66 -6.40 4.88
CA GLU A 60 -17.46 -7.55 5.30
C GLU A 60 -17.15 -8.82 4.47
N ALA A 61 -15.90 -8.93 4.01
CA ALA A 61 -15.41 -10.05 3.22
C ALA A 61 -14.90 -11.15 4.17
N LEU A 62 -15.50 -12.33 4.11
CA LEU A 62 -15.13 -13.46 4.97
C LEU A 62 -14.19 -14.47 4.30
N LEU A 63 -13.93 -14.31 2.99
CA LEU A 63 -13.12 -15.24 2.22
C LEU A 63 -12.07 -14.50 1.38
N LEU A 64 -10.92 -15.15 1.23
CA LEU A 64 -9.83 -14.74 0.36
C LEU A 64 -10.17 -15.15 -1.07
N THR A 65 -10.31 -14.16 -1.94
CA THR A 65 -10.46 -14.31 -3.38
C THR A 65 -9.43 -13.43 -4.06
N LEU A 66 -9.06 -13.77 -5.30
CA LEU A 66 -8.17 -12.93 -6.09
C LEU A 66 -8.74 -11.50 -6.28
N GLU A 67 -10.06 -11.39 -6.47
CA GLU A 67 -10.76 -10.11 -6.60
C GLU A 67 -10.61 -9.22 -5.35
N ASN A 68 -10.73 -9.80 -4.17
CA ASN A 68 -10.56 -9.08 -2.91
C ASN A 68 -9.13 -8.58 -2.74
N LEU A 69 -8.13 -9.36 -3.16
CA LEU A 69 -6.73 -8.95 -3.12
C LEU A 69 -6.39 -7.83 -4.11
N LEU A 70 -6.97 -7.87 -5.31
CA LEU A 70 -6.83 -6.77 -6.28
C LEU A 70 -7.45 -5.47 -5.74
N THR A 71 -8.60 -5.58 -5.08
CA THR A 71 -9.25 -4.42 -4.43
C THR A 71 -8.41 -3.89 -3.26
N PHE A 72 -7.85 -4.80 -2.46
CA PHE A 72 -6.96 -4.45 -1.36
C PHE A 72 -5.72 -3.69 -1.85
N GLU A 73 -5.06 -4.18 -2.89
CA GLU A 73 -3.90 -3.53 -3.50
C GLU A 73 -4.23 -2.10 -3.95
N HIS A 74 -5.34 -1.91 -4.67
CA HIS A 74 -5.76 -0.60 -5.13
C HIS A 74 -6.01 0.38 -3.96
N GLU A 75 -6.56 -0.10 -2.84
CA GLU A 75 -6.73 0.72 -1.63
C GLU A 75 -5.38 1.10 -1.00
N MET A 76 -4.40 0.19 -0.97
CA MET A 76 -3.07 0.49 -0.42
C MET A 76 -2.34 1.54 -1.26
N VAL A 77 -2.38 1.41 -2.59
CA VAL A 77 -1.83 2.40 -3.53
C VAL A 77 -2.51 3.77 -3.32
N SER A 78 -3.84 3.78 -3.26
CA SER A 78 -4.61 5.02 -3.08
C SER A 78 -4.31 5.70 -1.74
N LYS A 79 -4.14 4.95 -0.65
CA LYS A 79 -3.76 5.49 0.67
C LYS A 79 -2.38 6.15 0.67
N LYS A 80 -1.44 5.70 -0.17
CA LYS A 80 -0.09 6.28 -0.27
C LYS A 80 -0.11 7.56 -1.10
N LEU A 81 -0.87 7.59 -2.20
CA LEU A 81 -1.02 8.78 -3.05
C LEU A 81 -1.79 9.92 -2.37
N THR A 82 -2.75 9.57 -1.49
CA THR A 82 -3.58 10.56 -0.78
C THR A 82 -2.97 11.07 0.53
N LYS A 83 -1.90 10.45 1.04
CA LYS A 83 -1.11 11.03 2.13
C LYS A 83 -0.41 12.27 1.57
N PRO A 84 -0.75 13.50 2.02
CA PRO A 84 0.02 14.65 1.60
C PRO A 84 1.47 14.38 2.01
N SER A 85 2.38 14.38 1.03
CA SER A 85 3.81 14.46 1.30
C SER A 85 3.97 15.56 2.34
N ARG A 86 4.41 15.21 3.56
CA ARG A 86 4.71 16.20 4.58
C ARG A 86 5.93 16.96 4.06
N LYS A 87 5.70 17.93 3.16
CA LYS A 87 6.65 18.99 2.90
C LYS A 87 6.95 19.57 4.26
N LYS A 88 8.18 19.34 4.68
CA LYS A 88 8.81 19.80 5.90
C LYS A 88 8.69 21.33 5.93
N ASP A 89 7.58 21.83 6.44
CA ASP A 89 7.49 23.22 6.89
C ASP A 89 8.41 23.34 8.11
N GLY A 90 9.57 23.92 7.84
CA GLY A 90 10.54 24.24 8.86
C GLY A 90 9.96 25.22 9.88
N ARG A 91 10.54 25.12 11.09
CA ARG A 91 10.63 26.19 12.10
C ARG A 91 9.43 26.37 13.02
N TRP A 92 9.38 25.61 14.12
CA TRP A 92 9.38 26.20 15.47
C TRP A 92 9.72 25.18 16.60
N SER A 93 10.86 25.44 17.25
CA SER A 93 11.28 25.16 18.64
C SER A 93 11.20 23.76 19.29
N ASN A 94 12.39 23.25 19.64
CA ASN A 94 12.88 22.99 21.01
C ASN A 94 11.77 22.58 22.02
N THR A 95 11.74 21.38 22.61
CA THR A 95 12.74 20.81 23.52
C THR A 95 12.38 19.35 23.83
N GLY A 96 13.36 18.44 23.91
CA GLY A 96 13.19 17.18 24.65
C GLY A 96 13.39 15.89 23.85
N ASP A 97 14.66 15.48 23.77
CA ASP A 97 15.20 14.13 23.61
C ASP A 97 14.22 12.94 23.80
N ILE A 98 14.02 12.15 22.74
CA ILE A 98 13.83 10.68 22.80
C ILE A 98 14.20 10.09 21.44
N GLY A 99 15.13 9.14 21.46
CA GLY A 99 15.88 8.68 20.30
C GLY A 99 15.16 7.78 19.29
N SER A 100 15.97 7.46 18.28
CA SER A 100 15.80 6.46 17.24
C SER A 100 15.19 6.93 15.92
N VAL A 101 16.07 7.62 15.17
CA VAL A 101 16.27 7.54 13.73
C VAL A 101 15.68 6.26 13.11
N GLN A 102 14.66 6.41 12.26
CA GLN A 102 14.50 5.52 11.11
C GLN A 102 14.58 6.40 9.87
N ASP A 103 15.80 6.49 9.37
CA ASP A 103 16.16 6.98 8.05
C ASP A 103 15.58 5.99 7.03
N SER A 104 14.32 6.20 6.65
CA SER A 104 13.76 5.57 5.46
C SER A 104 14.31 6.34 4.28
N MET A 105 15.39 5.82 3.69
CA MET A 105 15.99 6.36 2.47
C MET A 105 14.91 6.59 1.40
N GLU A 106 14.59 7.86 1.19
CA GLU A 106 13.81 8.33 0.05
C GLU A 106 14.75 8.20 -1.16
N VAL A 107 14.58 7.13 -1.94
CA VAL A 107 15.16 7.07 -3.28
C VAL A 107 14.20 7.85 -4.18
N ASP A 108 14.56 9.11 -4.41
CA ASP A 108 13.87 10.06 -5.28
C ASP A 108 14.22 9.68 -6.73
N GLU A 109 13.30 9.02 -7.43
CA GLU A 109 13.37 8.93 -8.89
C GLU A 109 12.61 10.14 -9.44
N GLU A 110 13.38 11.15 -9.86
CA GLU A 110 12.94 12.37 -10.52
C GLU A 110 12.15 12.03 -11.81
N GLU A 111 10.82 12.16 -11.79
CA GLU A 111 10.05 12.29 -13.03
C GLU A 111 9.79 13.79 -13.28
N GLU A 112 10.57 14.36 -14.21
CA GLU A 112 10.44 15.74 -14.66
C GLU A 112 9.11 15.94 -15.41
N ASP A 113 8.14 16.63 -14.80
CA ASP A 113 6.92 17.10 -15.45
C ASP A 113 7.25 18.24 -16.42
N LEU A 114 7.61 17.90 -17.66
CA LEU A 114 7.83 18.87 -18.74
C LEU A 114 6.55 19.08 -19.57
N LEU A 115 5.45 19.50 -18.93
CA LEU A 115 4.23 19.92 -19.63
C LEU A 115 3.82 21.34 -19.24
N ASP A 116 4.71 22.29 -19.51
CA ASP A 116 4.36 23.70 -19.59
C ASP A 116 3.51 23.97 -20.84
N THR A 117 2.21 23.75 -20.67
CA THR A 117 1.14 24.72 -20.95
C THR A 117 1.51 25.88 -21.90
N TYR A 118 1.00 25.85 -23.14
CA TYR A 118 0.65 27.10 -23.84
C TYR A 118 -0.87 27.20 -23.95
N ALA A 119 -1.48 27.79 -22.93
CA ALA A 119 -2.85 28.27 -22.99
C ALA A 119 -2.96 29.37 -24.06
N SER A 120 -3.91 29.20 -24.98
CA SER A 120 -4.35 30.27 -25.89
C SER A 120 -5.22 31.27 -25.12
N PRO A 121 -4.91 32.58 -25.09
CA PRO A 121 -5.87 33.55 -24.60
C PRO A 121 -6.85 33.90 -25.72
N SER A 122 -8.04 33.31 -25.67
CA SER A 122 -9.22 33.96 -26.24
C SER A 122 -9.57 35.17 -25.37
N LYS A 123 -9.62 36.37 -25.96
CA LYS A 123 -10.86 37.16 -26.14
C LYS A 123 -10.58 38.62 -26.53
N VAL A 124 -11.33 39.05 -27.54
CA VAL A 124 -12.02 40.35 -27.74
C VAL A 124 -11.27 41.66 -27.48
N SER A 125 -11.17 42.50 -28.52
CA SER A 125 -11.18 43.96 -28.38
C SER A 125 -11.55 44.62 -29.72
N GLY A 126 -12.55 45.51 -29.70
CA GLY A 126 -12.71 46.65 -30.62
C GLY A 126 -13.41 46.40 -31.94
#